data_AF-A0A0F3GXB6-F1
#
_entry.id   AF-A0A0F3GXB6-F1
#
_cell.length_a   1.000
_cell.length_b   1.000
_cell.length_c   1.000
_cell.angle_alpha   90.00
_cell.angle_beta   90.00
_cell.angle_gamma   90.00
#
_symmetry.space_group_name_H-M   'P 1'
#
loop_
_entity.id
_entity.type
_entity.pdbx_description
1 polymer ?
#
loop_
_entity_poly.entity_id
_entity_poly.type
_entity_poly.pdbx_seq_one_letter_code
_entity_poly.pdbx_strand_id
1 'polypeptide(L)'
;LLHFHYYDTAIDRDSYKKMLSGLLDHKYQKNSRDMYATLKDKQDAAIRNARKLLERYNPHVPEKDNPSTTVHLLVEELNMYKKDKWGYG
;
A
#
# COMPACT_ATOMS: atom_id res chain seq x y z
N LEU A 1 2.59 8.03 -1.42
CA LEU A 1 1.31 7.79 -0.71
C LEU A 1 1.01 6.31 -0.85
N LEU A 2 0.50 5.64 0.19
CA LEU A 2 0.07 4.24 0.08
C LEU A 2 -0.93 4.10 -1.10
N HIS A 3 -0.45 3.50 -2.19
CA HIS A 3 -1.10 3.04 -3.44
C HIS A 3 -2.23 3.86 -4.10
N PHE A 4 -2.58 5.06 -3.64
CA PHE A 4 -3.76 5.79 -4.14
C PHE A 4 -3.53 7.18 -4.70
N HIS A 5 -2.33 7.77 -4.55
CA HIS A 5 -2.12 9.11 -5.08
C HIS A 5 -0.85 9.21 -5.90
N TYR A 6 -1.07 9.56 -7.15
CA TYR A 6 -0.11 10.06 -8.12
C TYR A 6 0.50 11.37 -7.62
N TYR A 7 1.82 11.40 -7.51
CA TYR A 7 2.56 12.65 -7.34
C TYR A 7 3.77 12.63 -8.28
N ASP A 8 3.68 13.47 -9.30
CA ASP A 8 4.68 13.71 -10.33
C ASP A 8 5.46 15.02 -10.06
N THR A 9 5.37 15.51 -8.83
CA THR A 9 6.10 16.67 -8.34
C THR A 9 7.02 16.24 -7.22
N ALA A 10 8.19 16.89 -7.12
CA ALA A 10 9.09 16.72 -6.00
C ALA A 10 8.39 17.18 -4.71
N ILE A 11 7.61 16.29 -4.08
CA ILE A 11 7.00 16.58 -2.80
C ILE A 11 8.13 16.63 -1.79
N ASP A 12 8.32 17.79 -1.17
CA ASP A 12 9.25 17.89 -0.07
C ASP A 12 8.82 16.95 1.06
N ARG A 13 9.81 16.47 1.82
CA ARG A 13 9.59 15.44 2.83
C ARG A 13 8.57 15.85 3.89
N ASP A 14 8.37 17.15 4.13
CA ASP A 14 7.45 17.63 5.15
C ASP A 14 6.00 17.71 4.64
N SER A 15 5.80 18.10 3.39
CA SER A 15 4.50 17.97 2.71
C SER A 15 4.05 16.50 2.67
N TYR A 16 4.97 15.56 2.39
CA TYR A 16 4.66 14.13 2.43
C TYR A 16 4.19 13.65 3.82
N LYS A 17 4.86 14.11 4.89
CA LYS A 17 4.46 13.78 6.27
C LYS A 17 3.09 14.37 6.62
N LYS A 18 2.80 15.62 6.20
CA LYS A 18 1.50 16.26 6.46
C LYS A 18 0.36 15.47 5.81
N MET A 19 0.55 15.09 4.55
CA MET A 19 -0.40 14.26 3.82
C MET A 19 -0.66 12.93 4.49
N LEU A 20 0.40 12.19 4.83
CA LEU A 20 0.25 10.92 5.54
C LEU A 20 -0.42 11.12 6.90
N SER A 21 -0.13 12.22 7.58
CA SER A 21 -0.77 12.51 8.87
C SER A 21 -2.28 12.71 8.73
N GLY A 22 -2.71 13.40 7.67
CA GLY A 22 -4.14 13.56 7.37
C GLY A 22 -4.82 12.24 7.02
N LEU A 23 -4.15 11.37 6.26
CA LEU A 23 -4.70 10.05 5.90
C LEU A 23 -4.78 9.07 7.08
N LEU A 24 -3.87 9.21 8.05
CA LEU A 24 -3.82 8.35 9.22
C LEU A 24 -4.66 8.89 10.39
N ASP A 25 -5.21 10.09 10.26
CA ASP A 25 -5.90 10.82 11.34
C ASP A 25 -5.02 11.03 12.60
N HIS A 26 -3.71 10.97 12.43
CA HIS A 26 -2.73 11.25 13.48
C HIS A 26 -1.39 11.63 12.87
N LYS A 27 -0.49 12.24 13.67
CA LYS A 27 0.84 12.62 13.18
C LYS A 27 1.61 11.39 12.69
N TYR A 28 2.00 11.41 11.41
CA TYR A 28 2.81 10.36 10.81
C TYR A 28 4.22 10.34 11.41
N GLN A 29 4.68 9.14 11.76
CA GLN A 29 6.05 8.89 12.19
C GLN A 29 6.61 7.71 11.39
N LYS A 30 7.75 7.92 10.72
CA LYS A 30 8.39 6.89 9.87
C LYS A 30 8.68 5.58 10.62
N ASN A 31 9.02 5.69 11.91
CA ASN A 31 9.40 4.56 12.74
C ASN A 31 8.32 4.23 13.79
N SER A 32 7.06 4.56 13.52
CA SER A 32 5.95 4.16 14.39
C SER A 32 5.90 2.64 14.48
N ARG A 33 5.90 2.11 15.71
CA ARG A 33 5.74 0.68 15.98
C ARG A 33 4.33 0.19 15.68
N ASP A 34 3.36 1.10 15.69
CA ASP A 34 1.93 0.80 15.55
C ASP A 34 1.46 0.83 14.09
N MET A 35 2.30 1.31 13.16
CA MET A 35 1.93 1.52 11.76
C MET A 35 1.31 0.28 11.09
N TYR A 36 1.85 -0.91 11.40
CA TYR A 36 1.27 -2.15 10.89
C TYR A 36 -0.15 -2.37 11.42
N ALA A 37 -0.38 -2.18 12.72
CA ALA A 37 -1.69 -2.33 13.33
C ALA A 37 -2.69 -1.29 12.78
N THR A 38 -2.26 -0.04 12.63
CA THR A 38 -3.06 1.07 12.09
C THR A 38 -3.54 0.84 10.65
N LEU A 39 -2.76 0.09 9.86
CA LEU A 39 -3.04 -0.17 8.44
C LEU A 39 -3.60 -1.58 8.19
N LYS A 40 -3.65 -2.45 9.20
CA LYS A 40 -4.03 -3.85 9.02
C LYS A 40 -5.46 -4.00 8.50
N ASP A 41 -6.39 -3.21 9.02
CA ASP A 41 -7.80 -3.14 8.60
C ASP A 41 -7.96 -2.67 7.14
N LYS A 42 -7.01 -1.88 6.64
CA LYS A 42 -7.00 -1.32 5.28
C LYS A 42 -6.30 -2.23 4.27
N GLN A 43 -5.66 -3.31 4.70
CA GLN A 43 -4.84 -4.17 3.85
C GLN A 43 -5.65 -4.82 2.71
N ASP A 44 -6.84 -5.34 3.00
CA ASP A 44 -7.69 -5.98 1.98
C ASP A 44 -8.14 -4.99 0.90
N ALA A 45 -8.46 -3.75 1.32
CA ALA A 45 -8.77 -2.69 0.37
C ALA A 45 -7.55 -2.32 -0.47
N ALA A 46 -6.36 -2.22 0.13
CA ALA A 46 -5.13 -1.92 -0.61
C ALA A 46 -4.81 -3.00 -1.66
N ILE A 47 -4.93 -4.28 -1.29
CA ILE A 47 -4.72 -5.42 -2.18
C ILE A 47 -5.71 -5.38 -3.36
N ARG A 48 -7.00 -5.18 -3.09
CA ARG A 48 -8.04 -5.11 -4.14
C ARG A 48 -7.76 -4.02 -5.17
N ASN A 49 -7.28 -2.86 -4.73
CA ASN A 49 -7.00 -1.76 -5.65
C ASN A 49 -5.69 -1.97 -6.41
N ALA A 50 -4.69 -2.60 -5.79
CA ALA A 50 -3.46 -2.96 -6.47
C ALA A 50 -3.69 -3.99 -7.60
N ARG A 51 -4.55 -4.99 -7.38
CA ARG A 51 -4.97 -5.94 -8.43
C ARG A 51 -5.63 -5.24 -9.62
N LYS A 52 -6.64 -4.40 -9.35
CA LYS A 52 -7.32 -3.61 -10.38
C LYS A 52 -6.38 -2.72 -11.18
N LEU A 53 -5.34 -2.19 -10.53
CA LEU A 53 -4.34 -1.37 -11.19
C LEU A 53 -3.45 -2.23 -12.10
N LEU A 54 -2.96 -3.37 -11.61
CA LEU A 54 -2.12 -4.29 -12.41
C LEU A 54 -2.87 -4.81 -13.64
N GLU A 55 -4.15 -5.15 -13.50
CA GLU A 55 -5.01 -5.59 -14.61
C GLU A 55 -5.21 -4.52 -15.70
N ARG A 56 -5.06 -3.24 -15.37
CA ARG A 56 -5.20 -2.13 -16.34
C ARG A 56 -3.97 -1.93 -17.20
N TYR A 57 -2.81 -2.45 -16.80
CA TYR A 57 -1.58 -2.29 -17.56
C TYR A 57 -1.52 -3.34 -18.67
N ASN A 58 -1.89 -2.94 -19.89
CA ASN A 58 -1.78 -3.76 -21.09
C ASN A 58 -1.32 -2.93 -22.31
N PRO A 59 -0.09 -3.15 -22.84
CA PRO A 59 0.93 -4.02 -22.29
C PRO A 59 1.47 -3.50 -20.96
N HIS A 60 1.97 -4.39 -20.11
CA HIS A 60 2.66 -3.99 -18.88
C HIS A 60 4.00 -3.34 -19.25
N VAL A 61 4.17 -2.06 -18.93
CA VAL A 61 5.40 -1.30 -19.22
C VAL A 61 5.85 -0.63 -17.92
N PRO A 62 6.67 -1.30 -17.09
CA PRO A 62 7.04 -0.82 -15.76
C PRO A 62 7.60 0.60 -15.68
N GLU A 63 8.26 1.07 -16.75
CA GLU A 63 8.82 2.42 -16.84
C GLU A 63 7.73 3.52 -16.95
N LYS A 64 6.53 3.15 -17.42
CA LYS A 64 5.36 4.03 -17.59
C LYS A 64 4.26 3.73 -16.56
N ASP A 65 4.23 2.52 -16.03
CA ASP A 65 3.24 2.07 -15.06
C ASP A 65 3.53 2.67 -13.69
N ASN A 66 2.55 3.40 -13.14
CA ASN A 66 2.72 4.07 -11.85
C ASN A 66 1.48 3.92 -10.95
N PRO A 67 1.59 3.22 -9.80
CA PRO A 67 2.73 2.42 -9.35
C PRO A 67 2.82 1.05 -10.06
N SER A 68 3.99 0.72 -10.63
CA SER A 68 4.29 -0.63 -11.19
C SER A 68 4.61 -1.71 -10.14
N THR A 69 4.36 -1.46 -8.85
CA THR A 69 4.79 -2.39 -7.78
C THR A 69 3.85 -3.59 -7.65
N THR A 70 4.40 -4.80 -7.60
CA THR A 70 3.66 -6.05 -7.40
C THR A 70 3.71 -6.58 -5.97
N VAL A 71 4.09 -5.74 -4.99
CA VAL A 71 4.20 -6.12 -3.56
C VAL A 71 2.92 -6.74 -3.00
N HIS A 72 1.75 -6.35 -3.53
CA HIS A 72 0.48 -6.94 -3.16
C HIS A 72 0.45 -8.47 -3.36
N LEU A 73 1.09 -9.01 -4.41
CA LEU A 73 1.19 -10.47 -4.64
C LEU A 73 1.90 -11.18 -3.48
N LEU A 74 3.02 -10.61 -3.00
CA LEU A 74 3.74 -11.15 -1.85
C LEU A 74 2.90 -11.12 -0.57
N VAL A 75 2.20 -10.01 -0.33
CA VAL A 75 1.35 -9.87 0.87
C VAL A 75 0.19 -10.86 0.84
N GLU A 76 -0.40 -11.10 -0.34
CA GLU A 76 -1.44 -12.11 -0.52
C GLU A 76 -0.95 -13.53 -0.20
N GLU A 77 0.22 -13.91 -0.73
CA GLU A 77 0.83 -15.20 -0.44
C GLU A 77 1.10 -15.39 1.06
N LEU A 78 1.66 -14.36 1.70
CA LEU A 78 1.91 -14.37 3.15
C LEU A 78 0.62 -14.49 3.95
N ASN A 79 -0.47 -13.85 3.50
CA ASN A 79 -1.77 -13.93 4.15
C ASN A 79 -2.38 -15.33 4.02
N MET A 80 -2.24 -16.00 2.87
CA MET A 80 -2.66 -17.39 2.68
C MET A 80 -1.87 -18.32 3.61
N TYR A 81 -0.54 -18.23 3.59
CA TYR A 81 0.31 -19.03 4.47
C TYR A 81 -0.02 -18.85 5.97
N LYS A 82 -0.35 -17.63 6.39
CA LYS A 82 -0.79 -17.36 7.77
C LYS A 82 -2.13 -18.00 8.11
N LYS A 83 -3.08 -18.06 7.17
CA LYS A 83 -4.37 -18.76 7.38
C LYS A 83 -4.16 -20.27 7.50
N ASP A 84 -3.35 -20.84 6.62
CA ASP A 84 -3.09 -22.29 6.59
C ASP A 84 -2.35 -22.78 7.84
N LYS A 85 -1.38 -22.00 8.34
CA LYS A 85 -0.60 -22.37 9.53
C LYS A 85 -1.34 -22.15 10.86
N TRP A 86 -2.32 -21.24 10.92
CA TRP A 86 -2.88 -20.76 12.20
C TRP A 86 -4.40 -20.78 12.31
N GLY A 87 -5.15 -21.16 11.25
CA GLY A 87 -6.54 -21.59 11.35
C GLY A 87 -7.55 -20.60 11.98
N TYR A 88 -7.34 -19.28 11.86
CA TYR A 88 -8.35 -18.32 12.30
C TYR A 88 -9.38 -18.11 11.17
N GLY A 89 -10.52 -18.81 11.31
CA GLY A 89 -11.77 -18.55 10.59
C GLY A 89 -12.54 -17.38 11.18
#